data_AF-A0A8B7W220-F1
#
_entry.id   AF-A0A8B7W220-F1
#
_cell.length_a   1.000
_cell.length_b   1.000
_cell.length_c   1.000
_cell.angle_alpha   90.00
_cell.angle_beta   90.00
_cell.angle_gamma   90.00
#
_symmetry.space_group_name_H-M   'P 1'
#
loop_
_entity.id
_entity.type
_entity.pdbx_description
1 polymer ?
#
loop_
_entity_poly.entity_id
_entity_poly.type
_entity_poly.pdbx_seq_one_letter_code
_entity_poly.pdbx_strand_id
1 'polypeptide(L)'
;MSREGSGTPLLAEVIQDRLCFAILYSRPKSAPHEHYFSIDNELEYENFYADFGPLNLAMVYRYCCKINKKLKVKSSHLRSSFSCPP
;
A
#
# COMPACT_ATOMS: atom_id res chain seq x y z
N MET A 1 -6.66 27.09 -18.97
CA MET A 1 -7.60 25.98 -19.18
C MET A 1 -7.30 24.90 -18.16
N SER A 2 -7.84 25.07 -16.95
CA SER A 2 -7.64 24.13 -15.85
C SER A 2 -8.64 23.00 -16.03
N ARG A 3 -8.16 21.78 -16.32
CA ARG A 3 -9.01 20.60 -16.28
C ARG A 3 -9.19 20.21 -14.82
N GLU A 4 -10.27 20.67 -14.21
CA GLU A 4 -10.83 19.98 -13.04
C GLU A 4 -11.40 18.65 -13.51
N GLY A 5 -10.55 17.63 -13.52
CA GLY A 5 -11.00 16.25 -13.60
C GLY A 5 -11.15 15.73 -12.19
N SER A 6 -12.37 15.81 -11.63
CA SER A 6 -12.78 14.96 -10.51
C SER A 6 -12.92 13.52 -11.01
N GLY A 7 -11.81 12.93 -11.45
CA GLY A 7 -11.74 11.49 -11.65
C GLY A 7 -11.80 10.88 -10.26
N THR A 8 -12.88 10.19 -9.96
CA THR A 8 -12.96 9.36 -8.75
C THR A 8 -11.69 8.52 -8.68
N PRO A 9 -10.88 8.66 -7.64
CA PRO A 9 -9.67 7.86 -7.51
C PRO A 9 -10.06 6.38 -7.57
N LEU A 10 -9.30 5.60 -8.33
CA LEU A 10 -9.52 4.15 -8.43
C LEU A 10 -9.08 3.54 -7.11
N LEU A 11 -10.04 3.42 -6.21
CA LEU A 11 -9.88 2.92 -4.85
C LEU A 11 -10.57 1.57 -4.71
N ALA A 12 -9.88 0.63 -4.11
CA ALA A 12 -10.44 -0.64 -3.68
C ALA A 12 -10.19 -0.79 -2.18
N GLU A 13 -11.27 -0.93 -1.41
CA GLU A 13 -11.17 -1.25 0.01
C GLU A 13 -10.76 -2.71 0.18
N VAL A 14 -9.68 -2.94 0.93
CA VAL A 14 -9.13 -4.29 1.19
C VAL A 14 -9.50 -4.74 2.61
N ILE A 15 -9.39 -3.83 3.57
CA ILE A 15 -9.82 -4.02 4.96
C ILE A 15 -10.63 -2.80 5.34
N GLN A 16 -11.87 -3.03 5.76
CA GLN A 16 -12.81 -1.98 6.10
C GLN A 16 -12.19 -0.95 7.05
N ASP A 17 -12.30 0.34 6.70
CA ASP A 17 -11.83 1.50 7.48
C ASP A 17 -10.32 1.54 7.80
N ARG A 18 -9.51 0.64 7.21
CA ARG A 18 -8.11 0.46 7.63
C ARG A 18 -7.09 0.35 6.49
N LEU A 19 -7.46 -0.28 5.38
CA LEU A 19 -6.54 -0.50 4.26
C LEU A 19 -7.27 -0.39 2.93
N CYS A 20 -6.84 0.58 2.12
CA CYS A 20 -7.30 0.77 0.76
C CYS A 20 -6.13 0.62 -0.21
N PHE A 21 -6.38 -0.01 -1.35
CA PHE A 21 -5.53 0.02 -2.52
C PHE A 21 -5.96 1.18 -3.41
N ALA A 22 -5.00 1.95 -3.93
CA ALA A 22 -5.26 3.16 -4.70
C ALA A 22 -4.37 3.21 -5.95
N ILE A 23 -4.96 3.52 -7.10
CA ILE A 23 -4.21 3.87 -8.32
C ILE A 23 -4.32 5.38 -8.50
N LEU A 24 -3.18 6.06 -8.43
CA LEU A 24 -3.07 7.51 -8.50
C LEU A 24 -2.10 7.92 -9.61
N TYR A 25 -2.50 8.87 -10.46
CA TYR A 25 -1.66 9.42 -11.53
C TYR A 25 -0.82 10.64 -11.10
N SER A 26 -0.95 11.04 -9.82
CA SER A 26 -0.21 12.15 -9.21
C SER A 26 0.03 11.86 -7.74
N ARG A 27 1.09 12.43 -7.16
CA ARG A 27 1.36 12.29 -5.73
C ARG A 27 0.17 12.81 -4.91
N PRO A 28 -0.41 12.00 -4.01
CA PRO A 28 -1.54 12.43 -3.18
C PRO A 28 -1.13 13.56 -2.24
N LYS A 29 -2.07 14.47 -1.98
CA LYS A 29 -1.91 15.48 -0.94
C LYS A 29 -1.96 14.81 0.43
N SER A 30 -1.17 15.31 1.38
CA SER A 30 -1.24 14.84 2.76
C SER A 30 -2.61 15.17 3.36
N ALA A 31 -3.21 14.22 4.06
CA ALA A 31 -4.48 14.39 4.76
C ALA A 31 -4.34 13.87 6.20
N PRO A 32 -5.04 14.46 7.18
CA PRO A 32 -4.82 14.19 8.60
C PRO A 32 -5.14 12.75 9.03
N HIS A 33 -6.09 12.09 8.36
CA HIS A 33 -6.55 10.74 8.72
C HIS A 33 -6.08 9.64 7.76
N GLU A 34 -5.42 10.02 6.67
CA GLU A 34 -5.00 9.11 5.61
C GLU A 34 -3.48 9.01 5.58
N HIS A 35 -2.97 7.79 5.46
CA HIS A 35 -1.55 7.55 5.33
C HIS A 35 -1.28 6.87 4.00
N TYR A 36 -0.76 7.63 3.03
CA TYR A 36 -0.34 7.10 1.74
C TYR A 36 1.07 6.50 1.84
N PHE A 37 1.27 5.35 1.19
CA PHE A 37 2.59 4.81 0.89
C PHE A 37 2.53 4.05 -0.42
N SER A 38 3.68 3.90 -1.08
CA SER A 38 3.86 3.05 -2.25
C SER A 38 5.01 2.06 -2.00
N ILE A 39 5.07 1.04 -2.83
CA ILE A 39 6.19 0.10 -2.95
C ILE A 39 6.87 0.17 -4.33
N ASP A 40 6.41 1.04 -5.24
CA ASP A 40 6.83 1.06 -6.64
C ASP A 40 8.35 1.26 -6.80
N ASN A 41 8.99 1.96 -5.85
CA ASN A 41 10.45 2.18 -5.82
C ASN A 41 11.18 1.38 -4.73
N GLU A 42 10.51 0.42 -4.10
CA GLU A 42 11.09 -0.42 -3.02
C GLU A 42 11.09 -1.90 -3.39
N LEU A 43 10.03 -2.37 -4.04
CA LEU A 43 9.85 -3.75 -4.47
C LEU A 43 9.75 -3.77 -6.00
N GLU A 44 10.87 -3.47 -6.66
CA GLU A 44 10.97 -3.44 -8.11
C GLU A 44 11.16 -4.86 -8.67
N TYR A 45 10.41 -5.19 -9.71
CA TYR A 45 10.56 -6.46 -10.42
C TYR A 45 11.74 -6.37 -11.39
N GLU A 46 12.67 -7.32 -11.31
CA GLU A 46 13.77 -7.47 -12.27
C GLU A 46 13.27 -8.26 -13.49
N ASN A 47 13.10 -7.58 -14.62
CA ASN A 47 12.59 -8.17 -15.86
C ASN A 47 13.68 -8.94 -16.62
N PHE A 48 13.32 -10.04 -17.27
CA PHE A 48 14.20 -10.74 -18.21
C PHE A 48 14.14 -10.13 -19.62
N TYR A 49 12.95 -9.69 -20.04
CA TYR A 49 12.68 -9.04 -21.32
C TYR A 49 11.55 -8.00 -21.17
N ALA A 50 10.35 -8.27 -21.69
CA ALA A 50 9.18 -7.39 -21.63
C ALA A 50 8.15 -7.83 -20.56
N ASP A 51 8.54 -8.75 -19.69
CA ASP A 51 7.81 -9.18 -18.51
C ASP A 51 7.85 -8.09 -17.42
N PHE A 52 6.74 -7.95 -16.69
CA PHE A 52 6.59 -6.94 -15.64
C PHE A 52 6.19 -7.54 -14.29
N GLY A 53 6.16 -8.87 -14.19
CA GLY A 53 5.78 -9.56 -12.96
C GLY A 53 5.25 -10.97 -13.19
N PRO A 54 4.67 -11.59 -12.13
CA PRO A 54 4.44 -11.02 -10.80
C PRO A 54 5.71 -10.88 -9.96
N LEU A 55 5.64 -10.09 -8.87
CA LEU A 55 6.70 -10.05 -7.86
C LEU A 55 6.96 -11.44 -7.28
N ASN A 56 8.22 -11.74 -6.97
CA ASN A 56 8.60 -12.99 -6.35
C ASN A 56 8.12 -13.09 -4.88
N LEU A 57 8.16 -14.30 -4.32
CA LEU A 57 7.65 -14.58 -2.98
C LEU A 57 8.35 -13.79 -1.87
N ALA A 58 9.65 -13.51 -2.01
CA ALA A 58 10.38 -12.72 -1.02
C ALA A 58 9.87 -11.27 -0.96
N MET A 59 9.53 -10.68 -2.11
CA MET A 59 8.93 -9.34 -2.19
C MET A 59 7.51 -9.32 -1.63
N VAL A 60 6.70 -10.34 -1.92
CA VAL A 60 5.36 -10.50 -1.31
C VAL A 60 5.45 -10.58 0.21
N TYR A 61 6.40 -11.37 0.74
CA TYR A 61 6.62 -11.46 2.18
C TYR A 61 6.98 -10.10 2.79
N ARG A 62 7.88 -9.35 2.16
CA ARG A 62 8.25 -7.98 2.59
C ARG A 62 7.05 -7.04 2.61
N TYR A 63 6.19 -7.08 1.59
CA TYR A 63 4.95 -6.31 1.54
C TYR A 63 4.03 -6.65 2.72
N CYS A 64 3.78 -7.93 2.97
CA CYS A 64 2.98 -8.39 4.12
C CYS A 64 3.55 -7.89 5.46
N CYS A 65 4.87 -8.00 5.67
CA CYS A 65 5.51 -7.47 6.87
C CYS A 65 5.33 -5.95 7.02
N LYS A 66 5.45 -5.19 5.93
CA LYS A 66 5.28 -3.73 5.92
C LYS A 66 3.85 -3.33 6.27
N ILE A 67 2.85 -4.00 5.67
CA ILE A 67 1.43 -3.79 5.98
C ILE A 67 1.15 -4.10 7.45
N ASN A 68 1.61 -5.26 7.95
CA ASN A 68 1.39 -5.67 9.34
C ASN A 68 1.98 -4.67 10.33
N LYS A 69 3.16 -4.10 10.04
CA LYS A 69 3.75 -3.03 10.86
C LYS A 69 2.87 -1.78 10.85
N LYS A 70 2.38 -1.33 9.69
CA LYS A 70 1.52 -0.15 9.57
C LYS A 70 0.18 -0.31 10.27
N LEU A 71 -0.45 -1.49 10.17
CA LEU A 71 -1.73 -1.77 10.81
C LEU A 71 -1.63 -1.84 12.34
N LYS A 72 -0.47 -2.27 12.89
CA LYS A 72 -0.23 -2.32 14.34
C LYS A 72 -0.13 -0.92 14.98
N VAL A 73 0.47 0.05 14.29
CA VAL A 73 0.72 1.40 14.84
C VAL A 73 -0.59 2.17 15.14
N LYS A 74 -1.68 1.88 14.41
CA LYS A 74 -2.99 2.53 14.62
C LYS A 74 -3.92 1.76 15.58
N SER A 75 -3.57 0.55 16.01
CA SER A 75 -4.39 -0.30 16.90
C SER A 75 -4.10 -0.09 18.39
N SER A 76 -3.58 1.05 18.81
CA SER A 76 -3.34 1.36 20.23
C SER A 76 -4.60 1.39 21.11
N HIS A 77 -5.80 1.20 20.54
CA HIS A 77 -7.05 0.96 21.28
C HIS A 77 -7.57 -0.49 21.26
N LEU A 78 -6.88 -1.45 20.62
CA LEU A 78 -7.25 -2.88 20.75
C LEU A 78 -6.01 -3.78 20.62
N ARG A 79 -5.45 -4.20 21.75
CA ARG A 79 -4.36 -5.19 21.81
C ARG A 79 -4.89 -6.61 21.65
N SER A 80 -4.28 -7.41 20.78
CA SER A 80 -3.77 -8.75 21.10
C SER A 80 -2.94 -9.34 19.94
N SER A 81 -1.71 -9.72 20.28
CA SER A 81 -0.88 -10.82 19.76
C SER A 81 -0.95 -11.20 18.26
N PHE A 82 -0.03 -10.68 17.45
CA PHE A 82 0.61 -11.46 16.38
C PHE A 82 2.08 -11.09 16.28
N SER A 83 2.94 -11.78 17.01
CA SER A 83 4.39 -11.77 16.78
C SER A 83 4.68 -12.68 15.59
N CYS A 84 5.23 -12.15 14.49
CA CYS A 84 5.94 -12.99 13.54
C CYS A 84 7.27 -13.40 14.20
N PRO A 85 7.61 -14.69 14.25
CA PRO A 85 8.96 -15.13 14.61
C PRO A 85 9.99 -14.70 13.56
N PRO A 86 11.30 -14.74 13.90
CA PRO A 86 12.40 -14.35 13.03
C PRO A 86 12.47 -15.15 11.73
#